data_AF-A0A971CQC2-F1
#
_entry.id   AF-A0A971CQC2-F1
#
_cell.length_a   1.000
_cell.length_b   1.000
_cell.length_c   1.000
_cell.angle_alpha   90.00
_cell.angle_beta   90.00
_cell.angle_gamma   90.00
#
_symmetry.space_group_name_H-M   'P 1'
#
loop_
_entity.id
_entity.type
_entity.pdbx_description
1 polymer ?
#
loop_
_entity_poly.entity_id
_entity_poly.type
_entity_poly.pdbx_seq_one_letter_code
_entity_poly.pdbx_strand_id
1 'polypeptide(L)'
;MSSPPSTSGPATAKRYSTLRKVILFLVVIGLAAFAYVKFGDALTLENLAAQETQLREAKVSAPLLVFAIGFLVYVAVTGLSLPGAAVLTLAFGWFFGFWQGTLLVSFASTAGATLAFLFSRYLFRDSIQAKFGERLSKFNEALEREGPFYLFTLRLIPVVPFFVINLVMGLTPIRTWAFWWVSQIGMLAGTAVYVYAGAAVPSLAELAERGLGGILSPKAIIAFVILGLFPLAVKKIMAIVRKRREIAAPASGN
;
A
#
# COMPACT_ATOMS: atom_id res chain seq x y z
N MET A 1 -7.95 60.04 12.13
CA MET A 1 -8.46 58.76 11.59
C MET A 1 -7.38 57.71 11.78
N SER A 2 -7.48 56.90 12.82
CA SER A 2 -6.54 55.83 13.15
C SER A 2 -7.11 54.50 12.64
N SER A 3 -6.45 53.90 11.65
CA SER A 3 -6.77 52.57 11.14
C SER A 3 -6.62 51.51 12.25
N PRO A 4 -7.51 50.50 12.35
CA PRO A 4 -7.38 49.45 13.36
C PRO A 4 -6.22 48.49 13.00
N PRO A 5 -5.54 47.89 14.01
CA PRO A 5 -4.46 46.97 13.76
C PRO A 5 -4.99 45.61 13.27
N SER A 6 -4.43 45.10 12.17
CA SER A 6 -4.72 43.77 11.63
C SER A 6 -4.02 42.68 12.46
N THR A 7 -4.64 42.25 13.56
CA THR A 7 -4.06 41.25 14.49
C THR A 7 -4.41 39.80 14.14
N SER A 8 -4.18 39.35 12.90
CA SER A 8 -4.13 37.92 12.59
C SER A 8 -2.68 37.50 12.36
N GLY A 9 -1.94 37.29 13.43
CA GLY A 9 -0.53 36.89 13.37
C GLY A 9 -0.32 35.47 12.79
N PRO A 10 0.87 35.16 12.27
CA PRO A 10 1.20 33.85 11.70
C PRO A 10 1.00 32.66 12.66
N ALA A 11 1.08 32.90 13.98
CA ALA A 11 0.84 31.87 15.00
C ALA A 11 -0.61 31.37 15.04
N THR A 12 -1.60 32.27 14.87
CA THR A 12 -3.03 31.92 14.82
C THR A 12 -3.34 31.06 13.59
N ALA A 13 -2.85 31.45 12.40
CA ALA A 13 -3.06 30.70 11.16
C ALA A 13 -2.45 29.28 11.22
N LYS A 14 -1.24 29.15 11.79
CA LYS A 14 -0.58 27.85 12.00
C LYS A 14 -1.40 26.94 12.90
N ARG A 15 -1.94 27.47 14.02
CA ARG A 15 -2.79 26.74 14.97
C ARG A 15 -4.08 26.20 14.33
N TYR A 16 -4.76 27.01 13.50
CA TYR A 16 -5.95 26.55 12.78
C TYR A 16 -5.63 25.45 11.74
N SER A 17 -4.46 25.51 11.09
CA SER A 17 -4.05 24.48 10.14
C SER A 17 -3.76 23.13 10.82
N THR A 18 -3.12 23.14 11.99
CA THR A 18 -2.84 21.93 12.78
C THR A 18 -4.14 21.34 13.33
N LEU A 19 -5.04 22.18 13.85
CA LEU A 19 -6.33 21.72 14.38
C LEU A 19 -7.17 21.04 13.29
N ARG A 20 -7.26 21.61 12.08
CA ARG A 20 -7.97 21.00 10.94
C ARG A 20 -7.40 19.63 10.56
N LYS A 21 -6.07 19.49 10.54
CA LYS A 21 -5.38 18.23 10.25
C LYS A 21 -5.67 17.16 11.30
N VAL A 22 -5.66 17.54 12.58
CA VAL A 22 -5.99 16.64 13.70
C VAL A 22 -7.46 16.23 13.64
N ILE A 23 -8.38 17.16 13.40
CA ILE A 23 -9.81 16.84 13.25
C ILE A 23 -10.02 15.86 12.09
N LEU A 24 -9.41 16.12 10.92
CA LEU A 24 -9.52 15.21 9.77
C LEU A 24 -9.00 13.81 10.11
N PHE A 25 -7.86 13.71 10.79
CA PHE A 25 -7.32 12.43 11.23
C PHE A 25 -8.27 11.70 12.18
N LEU A 26 -8.78 12.40 13.19
CA LEU A 26 -9.72 11.83 14.17
C LEU A 26 -11.03 11.39 13.51
N VAL A 27 -11.53 12.14 12.53
CA VAL A 27 -12.70 11.74 11.74
C VAL A 27 -12.42 10.46 10.96
N VAL A 28 -11.27 10.37 10.27
CA VAL A 28 -10.89 9.18 9.51
C VAL A 28 -10.76 7.95 10.42
N ILE A 29 -10.07 8.09 11.56
CA ILE A 29 -9.93 7.01 12.55
C ILE A 29 -11.27 6.65 13.19
N GLY A 30 -12.10 7.63 13.52
CA GLY A 30 -13.43 7.42 14.08
C GLY A 30 -14.35 6.66 13.12
N LEU A 31 -14.33 7.01 11.83
CA LEU A 31 -15.08 6.30 10.79
C LEU A 31 -14.58 4.86 10.62
N ALA A 32 -13.27 4.65 10.66
CA ALA A 32 -12.68 3.31 10.57
C ALA A 32 -13.04 2.45 11.80
N ALA A 33 -12.97 3.02 13.00
CA ALA A 33 -13.34 2.34 14.24
C ALA A 33 -14.83 2.02 14.26
N PHE A 34 -15.69 2.95 13.86
CA PHE A 34 -17.13 2.72 13.72
C PHE A 34 -17.42 1.60 12.70
N ALA A 35 -16.77 1.62 11.54
CA ALA A 35 -16.94 0.58 10.54
C ALA A 35 -16.46 -0.79 11.07
N TYR A 36 -15.35 -0.84 11.80
CA TYR A 36 -14.86 -2.06 12.42
C TYR A 36 -15.83 -2.60 13.49
N VAL A 37 -16.36 -1.75 14.36
CA VAL A 37 -17.33 -2.19 15.38
C VAL A 37 -18.65 -2.63 14.75
N LYS A 38 -19.11 -1.94 13.70
CA LYS A 38 -20.40 -2.22 13.08
C LYS A 38 -20.37 -3.41 12.11
N PHE A 39 -19.27 -3.60 11.40
CA PHE A 39 -19.16 -4.58 10.31
C PHE A 39 -18.04 -5.59 10.49
N GLY A 40 -17.19 -5.46 11.52
CA GLY A 40 -16.02 -6.32 11.73
C GLY A 40 -16.38 -7.79 11.82
N ASP A 41 -17.41 -8.13 12.59
CA ASP A 41 -17.89 -9.52 12.70
C ASP A 41 -18.35 -10.04 11.34
N ALA A 42 -19.15 -9.26 10.61
CA ALA A 42 -19.66 -9.65 9.27
C ALA A 42 -18.54 -9.82 8.23
N LEU A 43 -17.40 -9.12 8.41
CA LEU A 43 -16.25 -9.16 7.51
C LEU A 43 -15.20 -10.21 7.91
N THR A 44 -15.45 -11.02 8.94
CA THR A 44 -14.60 -12.19 9.24
C THR A 44 -14.64 -13.20 8.10
N LEU A 45 -13.54 -13.92 7.89
CA LEU A 45 -13.47 -14.96 6.84
C LEU A 45 -14.55 -16.02 7.02
N GLU A 46 -14.84 -16.39 8.26
CA GLU A 46 -15.87 -17.37 8.63
C GLU A 46 -17.26 -16.90 8.20
N ASN A 47 -17.64 -15.66 8.52
CA ASN A 47 -18.95 -15.11 8.14
C ASN A 47 -19.07 -14.85 6.64
N LEU A 48 -17.99 -14.41 5.98
CA LEU A 48 -17.95 -14.30 4.53
C LEU A 48 -18.09 -15.67 3.86
N ALA A 49 -17.49 -16.72 4.43
CA ALA A 49 -17.61 -18.09 3.92
C ALA A 49 -19.03 -18.63 4.09
N ALA A 50 -19.67 -18.35 5.23
CA ALA A 50 -21.07 -18.70 5.46
C ALA A 50 -22.05 -18.03 4.47
N GLN A 51 -21.67 -16.86 3.95
CA GLN A 51 -22.46 -16.07 2.98
C GLN A 51 -21.95 -16.20 1.54
N GLU A 52 -21.14 -17.21 1.23
CA GLU A 52 -20.50 -17.37 -0.08
C GLU A 52 -21.49 -17.27 -1.26
N THR A 53 -22.62 -17.98 -1.17
CA THR A 53 -23.67 -17.97 -2.21
C THR A 53 -24.22 -16.57 -2.44
N GLN A 54 -24.54 -15.84 -1.37
CA GLN A 54 -25.10 -14.49 -1.42
C GLN A 54 -24.10 -13.49 -2.00
N LEU A 55 -22.81 -13.63 -1.67
CA LEU A 55 -21.74 -12.81 -2.24
C LEU A 55 -21.60 -13.04 -3.75
N ARG A 56 -21.68 -14.30 -4.20
CA ARG A 56 -21.65 -14.64 -5.63
C ARG A 56 -22.85 -14.08 -6.38
N GLU A 57 -24.05 -14.19 -5.81
CA GLU A 57 -25.28 -13.60 -6.38
C GLU A 57 -25.18 -12.07 -6.45
N ALA A 58 -24.70 -11.40 -5.40
CA ALA A 58 -24.49 -9.95 -5.39
C ALA A 58 -23.48 -9.51 -6.47
N LYS A 59 -22.42 -10.28 -6.69
CA LYS A 59 -21.44 -10.02 -7.76
C LYS A 59 -22.09 -10.10 -9.15
N VAL A 60 -23.00 -11.06 -9.35
CA VAL A 60 -23.70 -11.23 -10.64
C VAL A 60 -24.76 -10.14 -10.84
N SER A 61 -25.51 -9.79 -9.80
CA SER A 61 -26.60 -8.81 -9.90
C SER A 61 -26.11 -7.37 -9.98
N ALA A 62 -25.01 -7.02 -9.32
CA ALA A 62 -24.48 -5.66 -9.27
C ALA A 62 -22.93 -5.61 -9.38
N PRO A 63 -22.34 -6.07 -10.49
CA PRO A 63 -20.89 -6.26 -10.60
C PRO A 63 -20.07 -4.98 -10.39
N LEU A 64 -20.52 -3.85 -10.95
CA LEU A 64 -19.82 -2.57 -10.81
C LEU A 64 -19.86 -2.04 -9.37
N LEU A 65 -20.99 -2.19 -8.69
CA LEU A 65 -21.15 -1.75 -7.31
C LEU A 65 -20.27 -2.59 -6.38
N VAL A 66 -20.29 -3.91 -6.54
CA VAL A 66 -19.43 -4.82 -5.77
C VAL A 66 -17.96 -4.54 -5.99
N PHE A 67 -17.54 -4.29 -7.24
CA PHE A 67 -16.17 -3.90 -7.56
C PHE A 67 -15.78 -2.58 -6.89
N ALA A 68 -16.66 -1.57 -6.95
CA ALA A 68 -16.41 -0.26 -6.33
C ALA A 68 -16.31 -0.35 -4.80
N ILE A 69 -17.21 -1.10 -4.15
CA ILE A 69 -17.16 -1.34 -2.71
C ILE A 69 -15.87 -2.08 -2.34
N GLY A 70 -15.54 -3.16 -3.05
CA GLY A 70 -14.31 -3.90 -2.84
C GLY A 70 -13.06 -3.02 -2.97
N PHE A 71 -13.03 -2.15 -3.98
CA PHE A 71 -11.96 -1.17 -4.17
C PHE A 71 -11.83 -0.23 -2.97
N LEU A 72 -12.93 0.38 -2.51
CA LEU A 72 -12.93 1.30 -1.38
C LEU A 72 -12.51 0.63 -0.07
N VAL A 73 -13.00 -0.59 0.18
CA VAL A 73 -12.59 -1.39 1.35
C VAL A 73 -11.09 -1.64 1.33
N TYR A 74 -10.55 -2.06 0.19
CA TYR A 74 -9.12 -2.35 0.06
C TYR A 74 -8.25 -1.08 0.20
N VAL A 75 -8.70 0.05 -0.37
CA VAL A 75 -8.05 1.37 -0.18
C VAL A 75 -8.05 1.76 1.29
N ALA A 76 -9.17 1.57 2.00
CA ALA A 76 -9.27 1.90 3.42
C ALA A 76 -8.30 1.05 4.26
N VAL A 77 -8.31 -0.28 4.07
CA VAL A 77 -7.42 -1.21 4.79
C VAL A 77 -5.95 -0.86 4.57
N THR A 78 -5.54 -0.63 3.32
CA THR A 78 -4.14 -0.30 3.02
C THR A 78 -3.75 1.13 3.37
N GLY A 79 -4.66 2.10 3.20
CA GLY A 79 -4.42 3.51 3.52
C GLY A 79 -4.34 3.79 5.02
N LEU A 80 -5.11 3.06 5.81
CA LEU A 80 -5.04 3.09 7.27
C LEU A 80 -3.96 2.14 7.83
N SER A 81 -3.25 1.43 6.96
CA SER A 81 -2.20 0.47 7.33
C SER A 81 -2.70 -0.61 8.31
N LEU A 82 -3.94 -1.07 8.12
CA LEU A 82 -4.53 -2.12 8.96
C LEU A 82 -3.86 -3.47 8.67
N PRO A 83 -3.67 -4.31 9.70
CA PRO A 83 -3.19 -5.68 9.52
C PRO A 83 -4.20 -6.50 8.70
N GLY A 84 -3.73 -7.58 8.05
CA GLY A 84 -4.60 -8.52 7.32
C GLY A 84 -4.72 -8.27 5.81
N ALA A 85 -4.03 -7.27 5.24
CA ALA A 85 -4.07 -7.01 3.80
C ALA A 85 -3.67 -8.23 2.91
N ALA A 86 -2.77 -9.09 3.39
CA ALA A 86 -2.39 -10.33 2.69
C ALA A 86 -3.57 -11.31 2.58
N VAL A 87 -4.29 -11.54 3.70
CA VAL A 87 -5.49 -12.39 3.74
C VAL A 87 -6.60 -11.78 2.87
N LEU A 88 -6.78 -10.46 2.95
CA LEU A 88 -7.74 -9.74 2.11
C LEU A 88 -7.41 -9.89 0.62
N THR A 89 -6.13 -9.84 0.24
CA THR A 89 -5.70 -10.05 -1.16
C THR A 89 -6.08 -11.43 -1.66
N LEU A 90 -5.92 -12.46 -0.82
CA LEU A 90 -6.27 -13.83 -1.14
C LEU A 90 -7.79 -13.98 -1.30
N ALA A 91 -8.57 -13.42 -0.37
CA ALA A 91 -10.03 -13.39 -0.46
C ALA A 91 -10.51 -12.67 -1.74
N PHE A 92 -9.84 -11.58 -2.13
CA PHE A 92 -10.14 -10.86 -3.37
C PHE A 92 -9.77 -11.67 -4.61
N GLY A 93 -8.65 -12.41 -4.59
CA GLY A 93 -8.28 -13.34 -5.64
C GLY A 93 -9.33 -14.44 -5.83
N TRP A 94 -9.79 -15.02 -4.73
CA TRP A 94 -10.87 -16.00 -4.72
C TRP A 94 -12.19 -15.42 -5.27
N PHE A 95 -12.58 -14.24 -4.79
CA PHE A 95 -13.90 -13.66 -5.10
C PHE A 95 -13.99 -13.05 -6.50
N PHE A 96 -12.97 -12.29 -6.91
CA PHE A 96 -12.95 -11.60 -8.21
C PHE A 96 -12.27 -12.44 -9.31
N GLY A 97 -11.47 -13.45 -8.96
CA GLY A 97 -10.62 -14.18 -9.89
C GLY A 97 -9.34 -13.39 -10.23
N PHE A 98 -8.44 -14.02 -10.98
CA PHE A 98 -7.09 -13.49 -11.21
C PHE A 98 -7.07 -12.10 -11.86
N TRP A 99 -7.72 -11.91 -13.00
CA TRP A 99 -7.61 -10.66 -13.77
C TRP A 99 -8.30 -9.48 -13.07
N GLN A 100 -9.56 -9.65 -12.67
CA GLN A 100 -10.32 -8.60 -11.98
C GLN A 100 -9.75 -8.33 -10.59
N GLY A 101 -9.36 -9.38 -9.86
CA GLY A 101 -8.72 -9.24 -8.55
C GLY A 101 -7.37 -8.52 -8.65
N THR A 102 -6.55 -8.84 -9.65
CA THR A 102 -5.24 -8.16 -9.84
C THR A 102 -5.47 -6.70 -10.17
N LEU A 103 -6.39 -6.38 -11.09
CA LEU A 103 -6.71 -4.99 -11.43
C LEU A 103 -7.18 -4.23 -10.19
N LEU A 104 -8.16 -4.77 -9.46
CA LEU A 104 -8.72 -4.13 -8.28
C LEU A 104 -7.64 -3.92 -7.21
N VAL A 105 -6.98 -4.99 -6.77
CA VAL A 105 -6.00 -4.94 -5.67
C VAL A 105 -4.80 -4.07 -6.03
N SER A 106 -4.32 -4.13 -7.27
CA SER A 106 -3.13 -3.40 -7.69
C SER A 106 -3.34 -1.88 -7.64
N PHE A 107 -4.49 -1.40 -8.14
CA PHE A 107 -4.81 0.02 -8.08
C PHE A 107 -5.26 0.45 -6.68
N ALA A 108 -6.04 -0.38 -5.97
CA ALA A 108 -6.51 -0.06 -4.62
C ALA A 108 -5.34 -0.01 -3.61
N SER A 109 -4.41 -0.96 -3.66
CA SER A 109 -3.22 -0.97 -2.80
C SER A 109 -2.33 0.24 -3.05
N THR A 110 -2.17 0.68 -4.30
CA THR A 110 -1.39 1.86 -4.66
C THR A 110 -2.09 3.15 -4.21
N ALA A 111 -3.41 3.23 -4.36
CA ALA A 111 -4.20 4.35 -3.85
C ALA A 111 -4.11 4.45 -2.32
N GLY A 112 -4.29 3.34 -1.60
CA GLY A 112 -4.12 3.29 -0.14
C GLY A 112 -2.68 3.62 0.29
N ALA A 113 -1.66 3.05 -0.36
CA ALA A 113 -0.26 3.41 -0.11
C ALA A 113 -0.02 4.92 -0.25
N THR A 114 -0.65 5.52 -1.26
CA THR A 114 -0.57 6.97 -1.51
C THR A 114 -1.28 7.76 -0.42
N LEU A 115 -2.43 7.32 0.08
CA LEU A 115 -3.09 7.94 1.23
C LEU A 115 -2.21 7.91 2.49
N ALA A 116 -1.64 6.75 2.83
CA ALA A 116 -0.72 6.61 3.96
C ALA A 116 0.51 7.52 3.82
N PHE A 117 1.07 7.60 2.62
CA PHE A 117 2.17 8.50 2.26
C PHE A 117 1.79 9.97 2.44
N LEU A 118 0.60 10.39 1.99
CA LEU A 118 0.13 11.77 2.11
C LEU A 118 -0.19 12.13 3.57
N PHE A 119 -0.73 11.19 4.35
CA PHE A 119 -0.91 11.39 5.79
C PHE A 119 0.44 11.60 6.49
N SER A 120 1.44 10.77 6.18
CA SER A 120 2.79 10.99 6.70
C SER A 120 3.34 12.37 6.31
N ARG A 121 3.19 12.76 5.04
CA ARG A 121 3.69 14.01 4.48
C ARG A 121 3.05 15.27 5.07
N TYR A 122 1.74 15.28 5.26
CA TYR A 122 1.00 16.49 5.59
C TYR A 122 0.52 16.56 7.04
N LEU A 123 0.24 15.42 7.67
CA LEU A 123 -0.28 15.34 9.04
C LEU A 123 0.82 15.09 10.07
N PHE A 124 1.74 14.17 9.78
CA PHE A 124 2.67 13.65 10.78
C PHE A 124 4.13 14.04 10.59
N ARG A 125 4.43 14.91 9.62
CA ARG A 125 5.80 15.25 9.23
C ARG A 125 6.65 15.72 10.41
N ASP A 126 6.18 16.71 11.17
CA ASP A 126 6.96 17.30 12.26
C ASP A 126 7.19 16.29 13.39
N SER A 127 6.17 15.53 13.78
CA SER A 127 6.26 14.50 14.83
C SER A 127 7.18 13.34 14.46
N ILE A 128 7.13 12.86 13.20
CA ILE A 128 7.96 11.75 12.76
C ILE A 128 9.40 12.23 12.50
N GLN A 129 9.58 13.43 11.93
CA GLN A 129 10.91 14.02 11.73
C GLN A 129 11.64 14.22 13.07
N ALA A 130 10.95 14.68 14.11
CA ALA A 130 11.54 14.84 15.44
C ALA A 130 12.01 13.51 16.07
N LYS A 131 11.33 12.40 15.77
CA LYS A 131 11.62 11.09 16.36
C LYS A 131 12.56 10.22 15.50
N PHE A 132 12.61 10.45 14.19
CA PHE A 132 13.33 9.59 13.23
C PHE A 132 14.25 10.34 12.26
N GLY A 133 14.48 11.64 12.45
CA GLY A 133 15.24 12.50 11.52
C GLY A 133 16.60 11.95 11.08
N GLU A 134 17.38 11.42 12.03
CA GLU A 134 18.70 10.84 11.74
C GLU A 134 18.63 9.51 10.96
N ARG A 135 17.55 8.74 11.12
CA ARG A 135 17.33 7.54 10.29
C ARG A 135 16.84 7.92 8.90
N LEU A 136 16.12 9.03 8.76
CA LEU A 136 15.61 9.55 7.49
C LEU A 136 16.70 10.09 6.57
N SER A 137 17.84 10.56 7.10
CA SER A 137 18.96 11.03 6.27
C SER A 137 19.44 9.94 5.30
N LYS A 138 19.60 8.70 5.77
CA LYS A 138 20.00 7.55 4.94
C LYS A 138 19.01 7.26 3.81
N PHE A 139 17.71 7.43 4.06
CA PHE A 139 16.68 7.27 3.02
C PHE A 139 16.72 8.41 2.01
N ASN A 140 16.96 9.65 2.47
CA ASN A 140 17.10 10.81 1.60
C ASN A 140 18.35 10.69 0.71
N GLU A 141 19.50 10.31 1.27
CA GLU A 141 20.74 10.08 0.52
C GLU A 141 20.58 8.96 -0.52
N ALA A 142 19.93 7.85 -0.14
CA ALA A 142 19.65 6.76 -1.06
C ALA A 142 18.70 7.19 -2.19
N LEU A 143 17.67 7.98 -1.86
CA LEU A 143 16.74 8.54 -2.84
C LEU A 143 17.40 9.60 -3.74
N GLU A 144 18.33 10.41 -3.23
CA GLU A 144 19.06 11.39 -4.02
C GLU A 144 19.99 10.70 -5.02
N ARG A 145 20.66 9.63 -4.60
CA ARG A 145 21.54 8.83 -5.46
C ARG A 145 20.79 8.02 -6.52
N GLU A 146 19.68 7.38 -6.15
CA GLU A 146 19.01 6.38 -7.00
C GLU A 146 17.65 6.85 -7.54
N GLY A 147 17.15 7.99 -7.07
CA GLY A 147 15.85 8.52 -7.47
C GLY A 147 14.69 7.57 -7.12
N PRO A 148 13.58 7.64 -7.87
CA PRO A 148 12.41 6.77 -7.65
C PRO A 148 12.72 5.27 -7.76
N PHE A 149 13.86 4.88 -8.35
CA PHE A 149 14.30 3.49 -8.42
C PHE A 149 14.61 2.87 -7.03
N TYR A 150 15.02 3.70 -6.06
CA TYR A 150 15.18 3.24 -4.69
C TYR A 150 13.87 2.70 -4.11
N LEU A 151 12.76 3.42 -4.31
CA LEU A 151 11.42 2.97 -3.91
C LEU A 151 11.03 1.67 -4.62
N PHE A 152 11.31 1.56 -5.92
CA PHE A 152 11.04 0.34 -6.67
C PHE A 152 11.73 -0.88 -6.02
N THR A 153 13.01 -0.71 -5.67
CA THR A 153 13.79 -1.77 -5.00
C THR A 153 13.20 -2.11 -3.64
N LEU A 154 12.80 -1.11 -2.84
CA LEU A 154 12.13 -1.36 -1.55
C LEU A 154 10.83 -2.15 -1.70
N ARG A 155 10.04 -1.91 -2.75
CA ARG A 155 8.79 -2.65 -3.02
C ARG A 155 9.02 -4.11 -3.41
N LEU A 156 10.18 -4.41 -3.98
CA LEU A 156 10.56 -5.78 -4.35
C LEU A 156 11.10 -6.58 -3.15
N ILE A 157 11.54 -5.92 -2.08
CA ILE A 157 12.09 -6.59 -0.90
C ILE A 157 10.95 -6.91 0.08
N PRO A 158 10.59 -8.19 0.28
CA PRO A 158 9.44 -8.57 1.11
C PRO A 158 9.65 -8.36 2.62
N VAL A 159 10.89 -8.15 3.07
CA VAL A 159 11.21 -7.99 4.50
C VAL A 159 10.79 -6.64 5.08
N VAL A 160 10.64 -5.61 4.23
CA VAL A 160 10.30 -4.27 4.70
C VAL A 160 8.78 -4.16 4.78
N PRO A 161 8.19 -3.87 5.95
CA PRO A 161 6.75 -3.80 6.08
C PRO A 161 6.15 -2.71 5.18
N PHE A 162 5.04 -3.02 4.51
CA PHE A 162 4.36 -2.12 3.58
C PHE A 162 4.09 -0.73 4.16
N PHE A 163 3.61 -0.66 5.41
CA PHE A 163 3.30 0.61 6.08
C PHE A 163 4.54 1.46 6.34
N VAL A 164 5.68 0.82 6.65
CA VAL A 164 6.96 1.51 6.92
C VAL A 164 7.42 2.23 5.66
N ILE A 165 7.38 1.57 4.51
CA ILE A 165 7.75 2.18 3.23
C ILE A 165 6.88 3.42 2.98
N ASN A 166 5.56 3.30 3.11
CA ASN A 166 4.64 4.42 2.84
C ASN A 166 4.92 5.62 3.76
N LEU A 167 5.12 5.35 5.06
CA LEU A 167 5.37 6.36 6.07
C LEU A 167 6.69 7.09 5.81
N VAL A 168 7.79 6.33 5.65
CA VAL A 168 9.14 6.87 5.45
C VAL A 168 9.20 7.67 4.15
N MET A 169 8.68 7.13 3.05
CA MET A 169 8.71 7.82 1.77
C MET A 169 7.92 9.14 1.79
N GLY A 170 6.85 9.23 2.59
CA GLY A 170 6.08 10.46 2.78
C GLY A 170 6.89 11.63 3.32
N LEU A 171 7.96 11.34 4.06
CA LEU A 171 8.87 12.31 4.67
C LEU A 171 10.03 12.72 3.76
N THR A 172 10.26 11.95 2.69
CA THR A 172 11.30 12.26 1.70
C THR A 172 10.81 13.29 0.67
N PRO A 173 11.72 13.93 -0.11
CA PRO A 173 11.37 14.84 -1.19
C PRO A 173 10.70 14.22 -2.42
N ILE A 174 10.48 12.90 -2.47
CA ILE A 174 9.91 12.23 -3.64
C ILE A 174 8.55 12.83 -4.03
N ARG A 175 8.32 13.11 -5.32
CA ARG A 175 7.02 13.61 -5.80
C ARG A 175 5.93 12.54 -5.63
N THR A 176 4.71 12.95 -5.26
CA THR A 176 3.58 12.02 -5.09
C THR A 176 3.32 11.18 -6.34
N TRP A 177 3.40 11.79 -7.53
CA TRP A 177 3.28 11.07 -8.79
C TRP A 177 4.34 9.97 -8.94
N ALA A 178 5.60 10.29 -8.62
CA ALA A 178 6.70 9.33 -8.67
C ALA A 178 6.48 8.18 -7.68
N PHE A 179 6.03 8.48 -6.47
CA PHE A 179 5.64 7.46 -5.50
C PHE A 179 4.53 6.54 -6.03
N TRP A 180 3.49 7.12 -6.64
CA TRP A 180 2.33 6.39 -7.16
C TRP A 180 2.72 5.41 -8.27
N TRP A 181 3.32 5.90 -9.37
CA TRP A 181 3.59 5.01 -10.52
C TRP A 181 4.67 3.97 -10.20
N VAL A 182 5.68 4.32 -9.39
CA VAL A 182 6.70 3.35 -8.97
C VAL A 182 6.09 2.27 -8.10
N SER A 183 5.23 2.63 -7.14
CA SER A 183 4.55 1.66 -6.29
C SER A 183 3.62 0.77 -7.13
N GLN A 184 2.92 1.36 -8.12
CA GLN A 184 2.03 0.65 -9.03
C GLN A 184 2.76 -0.48 -9.77
N ILE A 185 3.95 -0.22 -10.28
CA ILE A 185 4.75 -1.23 -11.00
C ILE A 185 5.47 -2.16 -10.02
N GLY A 186 6.08 -1.62 -8.97
CA GLY A 186 6.89 -2.38 -8.01
C GLY A 186 6.09 -3.39 -7.18
N MET A 187 4.80 -3.13 -6.96
CA MET A 187 3.91 -4.04 -6.22
C MET A 187 3.13 -5.00 -7.13
N LEU A 188 3.12 -4.78 -8.45
CA LEU A 188 2.26 -5.51 -9.37
C LEU A 188 2.57 -7.02 -9.38
N ALA A 189 3.84 -7.39 -9.45
CA ALA A 189 4.25 -8.79 -9.47
C ALA A 189 3.85 -9.52 -8.17
N GLY A 190 4.11 -8.90 -7.01
CA GLY A 190 3.66 -9.40 -5.71
C GLY A 190 2.15 -9.55 -5.63
N THR A 191 1.43 -8.52 -6.06
CA THR A 191 -0.04 -8.50 -6.09
C THR A 191 -0.58 -9.64 -6.94
N ALA A 192 -0.10 -9.79 -8.17
CA ALA A 192 -0.56 -10.82 -9.09
C ALA A 192 -0.39 -12.22 -8.49
N VAL A 193 0.72 -12.49 -7.83
CA VAL A 193 0.96 -13.82 -7.25
C VAL A 193 0.04 -14.12 -6.07
N TYR A 194 -0.15 -13.17 -5.15
CA TYR A 194 -1.11 -13.36 -4.05
C TYR A 194 -2.55 -13.52 -4.59
N VAL A 195 -2.95 -12.69 -5.56
CA VAL A 195 -4.29 -12.82 -6.17
C VAL A 195 -4.43 -14.15 -6.91
N TYR A 196 -3.41 -14.60 -7.64
CA TYR A 196 -3.41 -15.91 -8.31
C TYR A 196 -3.58 -17.05 -7.30
N ALA A 197 -2.85 -16.97 -6.19
CA ALA A 197 -2.91 -17.95 -5.13
C ALA A 197 -4.32 -18.01 -4.50
N GLY A 198 -4.95 -16.85 -4.28
CA GLY A 198 -6.35 -16.75 -3.85
C GLY A 198 -7.35 -17.28 -4.88
N ALA A 199 -7.16 -16.97 -6.17
CA ALA A 199 -8.02 -17.43 -7.25
C ALA A 199 -7.97 -18.95 -7.47
N ALA A 200 -6.91 -19.60 -6.99
CA ALA A 200 -6.75 -21.05 -7.03
C ALA A 200 -7.43 -21.76 -5.83
N VAL A 201 -7.92 -21.02 -4.83
CA VAL A 201 -8.60 -21.61 -3.66
C VAL A 201 -10.02 -22.06 -4.07
N PRO A 202 -10.45 -23.29 -3.74
CA PRO A 202 -11.79 -23.78 -4.07
C PRO A 202 -12.94 -23.02 -3.37
N SER A 203 -12.82 -22.76 -2.07
CA SER A 203 -13.87 -22.11 -1.27
C SER A 203 -13.28 -21.18 -0.21
N LEU A 204 -14.08 -20.23 0.25
CA LEU A 204 -13.63 -19.31 1.30
C LEU A 204 -13.49 -20.01 2.66
N ALA A 205 -14.23 -21.10 2.88
CA ALA A 205 -14.09 -21.96 4.06
C ALA A 205 -12.70 -22.61 4.13
N GLU A 206 -12.14 -23.06 3.00
CA GLU A 206 -10.78 -23.62 2.99
C GLU A 206 -9.73 -22.55 3.33
N LEU A 207 -9.93 -21.31 2.88
CA LEU A 207 -9.07 -20.18 3.26
C LEU A 207 -9.22 -19.84 4.75
N ALA A 208 -10.41 -19.94 5.31
CA ALA A 208 -10.66 -19.69 6.74
C ALA A 208 -10.01 -20.75 7.64
N GLU A 209 -10.17 -22.04 7.30
CA GLU A 209 -9.64 -23.16 8.09
C GLU A 209 -8.11 -23.28 8.02
N ARG A 210 -7.55 -23.16 6.83
CA ARG A 210 -6.11 -23.43 6.59
C ARG A 210 -5.27 -22.16 6.52
N GLY A 211 -5.89 -20.98 6.47
CA GLY A 211 -5.21 -19.69 6.35
C GLY A 211 -4.22 -19.66 5.20
N LEU A 212 -3.04 -19.09 5.45
CA LEU A 212 -1.93 -19.05 4.48
C LEU A 212 -1.40 -20.45 4.09
N GLY A 213 -1.63 -21.47 4.92
CA GLY A 213 -1.21 -22.85 4.66
C GLY A 213 -2.09 -23.59 3.66
N GLY A 214 -3.37 -23.22 3.54
CA GLY A 214 -4.32 -23.83 2.59
C GLY A 214 -4.02 -23.53 1.13
N ILE A 215 -3.17 -22.53 0.91
CA ILE A 215 -2.81 -22.04 -0.41
C ILE A 215 -1.58 -22.77 -0.95
N LEU A 216 -0.96 -23.68 -0.17
CA LEU A 216 0.22 -24.45 -0.54
C LEU A 216 -0.06 -25.60 -1.53
N SER A 217 -0.83 -25.35 -2.60
CA SER A 217 -0.87 -26.26 -3.74
C SER A 217 0.50 -26.25 -4.46
N PRO A 218 0.94 -27.34 -5.11
CA PRO A 218 2.20 -27.36 -5.85
C PRO A 218 2.33 -26.22 -6.87
N LYS A 219 1.23 -25.82 -7.52
CA LYS A 219 1.19 -24.69 -8.46
C LYS A 219 1.38 -23.35 -7.77
N ALA A 220 0.76 -23.15 -6.61
CA ALA A 220 0.94 -21.93 -5.83
C ALA A 220 2.34 -21.84 -5.23
N ILE A 221 2.93 -22.96 -4.78
CA ILE A 221 4.33 -23.00 -4.34
C ILE A 221 5.26 -22.57 -5.48
N ILE A 222 5.06 -23.08 -6.70
CA ILE A 222 5.84 -22.63 -7.87
C ILE A 222 5.65 -21.13 -8.12
N ALA A 223 4.42 -20.62 -8.04
CA ALA A 223 4.14 -19.19 -8.20
C ALA A 223 4.83 -18.34 -7.11
N PHE A 224 4.82 -18.77 -5.85
CA PHE A 224 5.53 -18.11 -4.75
C PHE A 224 7.06 -18.21 -4.88
N VAL A 225 7.59 -19.32 -5.38
CA VAL A 225 9.02 -19.48 -5.67
C VAL A 225 9.42 -18.52 -6.79
N ILE A 226 8.67 -18.47 -7.90
CA ILE A 226 8.90 -17.51 -8.98
C ILE A 226 8.80 -16.07 -8.44
N LEU A 227 7.84 -15.78 -7.55
CA LEU A 227 7.74 -14.49 -6.89
C LEU A 227 8.95 -14.19 -6.02
N GLY A 228 9.46 -15.15 -5.24
CA GLY A 228 10.64 -14.96 -4.41
C GLY A 228 11.90 -14.75 -5.25
N LEU A 229 12.00 -15.45 -6.38
CA LEU A 229 13.11 -15.34 -7.32
C LEU A 229 13.04 -14.08 -8.17
N PHE A 230 11.86 -13.53 -8.44
CA PHE A 230 11.68 -12.36 -9.31
C PHE A 230 12.42 -11.11 -8.79
N PRO A 231 12.25 -10.67 -7.52
CA PRO A 231 13.05 -9.62 -6.91
C PRO A 231 14.56 -9.86 -6.98
N LEU A 232 15.00 -11.11 -6.82
CA LEU A 232 16.42 -11.47 -6.87
C LEU A 232 16.96 -11.35 -8.30
N ALA A 233 16.19 -11.82 -9.29
CA ALA A 233 16.51 -11.68 -10.71
C ALA A 233 16.56 -10.21 -11.10
N VAL A 234 15.56 -9.41 -10.73
CA VAL A 234 15.54 -7.96 -10.96
C VAL A 234 16.74 -7.30 -10.28
N LYS A 235 17.03 -7.59 -9.01
CA LYS A 235 18.21 -7.05 -8.30
C LYS A 235 19.52 -7.40 -9.02
N LYS A 236 19.68 -8.64 -9.49
CA LYS A 236 20.88 -9.10 -10.22
C LYS A 236 21.02 -8.40 -11.57
N ILE A 237 19.95 -8.29 -12.34
CA ILE A 237 19.92 -7.55 -13.62
C ILE A 237 20.29 -6.09 -13.37
N MET A 238 19.72 -5.48 -12.34
CA MET A 238 19.96 -4.07 -12.00
C MET A 238 21.40 -3.82 -11.55
N ALA A 239 22.00 -4.74 -10.78
CA ALA A 239 23.42 -4.66 -10.44
C ALA A 239 24.33 -4.72 -11.67
N ILE A 240 23.98 -5.56 -12.66
CA ILE A 240 24.70 -5.67 -13.93
C ILE A 240 24.57 -4.37 -14.74
N VAL A 241 23.36 -3.82 -14.86
CA VAL A 241 23.12 -2.55 -15.57
C VAL A 241 23.88 -1.40 -14.93
N ARG A 242 23.90 -1.32 -13.60
CA ARG A 242 24.64 -0.29 -12.86
C ARG A 242 26.14 -0.37 -13.13
N LYS A 243 26.73 -1.57 -13.01
CA LYS A 243 28.15 -1.80 -13.30
C LYS A 243 28.52 -1.40 -14.73
N ARG A 244 27.64 -1.68 -15.71
CA ARG A 244 27.86 -1.28 -17.12
C ARG A 244 27.80 0.24 -17.32
N ARG A 245 26.94 0.95 -16.60
CA ARG A 245 26.86 2.43 -16.65
C ARG A 245 28.08 3.09 -16.01
N GLU A 246 28.58 2.56 -14.91
CA GLU A 246 29.80 3.05 -14.24
C GLU A 246 31.05 2.84 -15.12
N ILE A 247 31.12 1.76 -15.90
CA ILE A 247 32.20 1.50 -16.87
C ILE A 247 32.09 2.38 -18.13
N ALA A 248 30.87 2.71 -18.56
CA ALA A 248 30.60 3.48 -19.78
C ALA A 248 30.57 5.00 -19.57
N ALA A 249 30.61 5.50 -18.33
CA ALA A 249 30.76 6.92 -18.06
C ALA A 249 32.21 7.33 -18.37
N PRO A 250 32.47 8.20 -19.38
CA PRO A 250 33.81 8.72 -19.59
C PRO A 250 34.26 9.45 -18.33
N ALA A 251 35.53 9.26 -17.95
CA ALA A 251 36.18 10.08 -16.95
C ALA A 251 36.08 11.55 -17.39
N SER A 252 35.05 12.25 -16.93
CA SER A 252 34.98 13.70 -17.03
C SER A 252 35.84 14.21 -15.88
N GLY A 253 37.02 14.69 -16.26
CA GLY A 253 38.06 15.14 -15.34
C GLY A 253 37.57 16.22 -14.37
N ASN A 254 38.04 16.12 -13.13
CA ASN A 254 39.18 16.89 -12.65
C ASN A 254 39.88 16.10 -11.54
#